data_AF-A0A419SNH3-F1
#
_entry.id   AF-A0A419SNH3-F1
#
_cell.length_a   1.000
_cell.length_b   1.000
_cell.length_c   1.000
_cell.angle_alpha   90.00
_cell.angle_beta   90.00
_cell.angle_gamma   90.00
#
_symmetry.space_group_name_H-M   'P 1'
#
loop_
_entity.id
_entity.type
_entity.pdbx_description
1 polymer ?
#
loop_
_entity_poly.entity_id
_entity_poly.type
_entity_poly.pdbx_seq_one_letter_code
_entity_poly.pdbx_strand_id
1 'polypeptide(L)'
;MKNKTRLRVLLPIFGACVILGGTALAKSPVTIFVNGSPLNQANEAKFENGRVVAPVRAVAEAIGSRVDWDAKTQSVNIQTEIRKDEVEQWIRQQGKEKDDYYFDGLSVEEVKDDLNHESFVFAKIDGAVHLGNFFVFHEQANDSYQLIYEQPWRVESWGIKNFSVDGVEIPMYKLTTRSGGTGVDVREAHLMFMNERGQWIESWSGTLKDRSIFQNKQHLIMGGYQLNDDQGQLYYWQTEKTISLENNKQIGEARTTTNVYEFKQGRFVEMN
;
A
#
# COMPACT_ATOMS: atom_id res chain seq x y z
N MET A 1 21.83 -61.95 78.05
CA MET A 1 22.11 -60.61 78.62
C MET A 1 23.27 -59.97 77.86
N LYS A 2 23.06 -58.71 77.44
CA LYS A 2 24.01 -57.67 76.93
C LYS A 2 24.37 -57.61 75.43
N ASN A 3 23.76 -56.58 74.80
CA ASN A 3 24.04 -55.92 73.52
C ASN A 3 25.47 -55.33 73.38
N LYS A 4 25.88 -55.07 72.12
CA LYS A 4 26.43 -53.79 71.57
C LYS A 4 26.71 -53.96 70.05
N THR A 5 25.91 -53.41 69.12
CA THR A 5 25.91 -52.08 68.45
C THR A 5 26.99 -51.81 67.36
N ARG A 6 26.57 -51.93 66.08
CA ARG A 6 26.84 -51.21 64.79
C ARG A 6 28.22 -50.61 64.39
N LEU A 7 28.60 -50.82 63.11
CA LEU A 7 29.24 -49.80 62.24
C LEU A 7 28.94 -50.05 60.72
N ARG A 8 28.60 -48.98 59.98
CA ARG A 8 28.33 -48.89 58.51
C ARG A 8 29.64 -48.59 57.74
N VAL A 9 29.76 -48.91 56.44
CA VAL A 9 30.34 -48.03 55.36
C VAL A 9 30.17 -48.63 53.92
N LEU A 10 29.53 -47.83 53.05
CA LEU A 10 29.57 -47.57 51.59
C LEU A 10 30.00 -48.58 50.48
N LEU A 11 29.13 -48.73 49.46
CA LEU A 11 29.41 -48.83 47.99
C LEU A 11 29.70 -47.39 47.43
N PRO A 12 30.23 -47.09 46.20
CA PRO A 12 30.36 -47.90 44.97
C PRO A 12 31.62 -47.65 44.08
N ILE A 13 31.94 -48.47 43.06
CA ILE A 13 32.75 -48.02 41.88
C ILE A 13 32.18 -48.60 40.56
N PHE A 14 31.45 -47.72 39.85
CA PHE A 14 31.46 -47.45 38.41
C PHE A 14 31.98 -48.52 37.44
N GLY A 15 31.06 -49.17 36.73
CA GLY A 15 31.32 -49.86 35.47
C GLY A 15 31.46 -48.84 34.34
N ALA A 16 32.59 -48.85 33.64
CA ALA A 16 32.85 -48.00 32.48
C ALA A 16 32.06 -48.50 31.26
N CYS A 17 31.10 -47.71 30.81
CA CYS A 17 30.43 -47.88 29.51
C CYS A 17 31.26 -47.13 28.46
N VAL A 18 32.01 -47.85 27.63
CA VAL A 18 32.75 -47.27 26.50
C VAL A 18 31.74 -46.97 25.39
N ILE A 19 31.36 -45.70 25.25
CA ILE A 19 30.56 -45.22 24.13
C ILE A 19 31.52 -45.04 22.94
N LEU A 20 31.48 -45.98 21.98
CA LEU A 20 32.03 -45.76 20.65
C LEU A 20 31.20 -44.67 19.96
N GLY A 21 31.73 -43.45 19.93
CA GLY A 21 31.15 -42.35 19.17
C GLY A 21 31.35 -42.58 17.67
N GLY A 22 30.31 -43.06 16.99
CA GLY A 22 30.26 -43.01 15.53
C GLY A 22 30.15 -41.55 15.09
N THR A 23 31.09 -41.09 14.27
CA THR A 23 30.96 -39.78 13.60
C THR A 23 29.88 -39.88 12.53
N ALA A 24 28.68 -39.39 12.83
CA ALA A 24 27.68 -39.17 11.80
C ALA A 24 28.18 -38.03 10.89
N LEU A 25 28.45 -38.32 9.61
CA LEU A 25 28.65 -37.28 8.60
C LEU A 25 27.28 -36.68 8.28
N ALA A 26 26.99 -35.49 8.81
CA ALA A 26 25.81 -34.74 8.43
C ALA A 26 25.95 -34.30 6.96
N LYS A 27 24.97 -34.65 6.12
CA LYS A 27 24.87 -34.19 4.73
C LYS A 27 24.80 -32.66 4.72
N SER A 28 25.70 -31.99 4.00
CA SER A 28 25.69 -30.52 3.90
C SER A 28 24.33 -30.05 3.35
N PRO A 29 23.65 -29.10 4.03
CA PRO A 29 22.37 -28.59 3.57
C PRO A 29 22.54 -27.83 2.24
N VAL A 30 21.58 -27.97 1.34
CA VAL A 30 21.56 -27.20 0.09
C VAL A 30 21.01 -25.82 0.39
N THR A 31 21.83 -24.79 0.20
CA THR A 31 21.41 -23.38 0.39
C THR A 31 20.94 -22.79 -0.93
N ILE A 32 19.78 -22.13 -0.93
CA ILE A 32 19.26 -21.39 -2.07
C ILE A 32 19.53 -19.90 -1.87
N PHE A 33 19.99 -19.24 -2.93
CA PHE A 33 20.15 -17.79 -2.99
C PHE A 33 19.19 -17.23 -4.04
N VAL A 34 18.45 -16.18 -3.69
CA VAL A 34 17.60 -15.40 -4.60
C VAL A 34 18.10 -13.96 -4.58
N ASN A 35 18.45 -13.42 -5.76
CA ASN A 35 19.02 -12.07 -5.89
C ASN A 35 20.24 -11.81 -4.98
N GLY A 36 21.07 -12.83 -4.73
CA GLY A 36 22.26 -12.73 -3.87
C GLY A 36 22.00 -12.90 -2.36
N SER A 37 20.73 -12.94 -1.94
CA SER A 37 20.34 -13.14 -0.53
C SER A 37 19.98 -14.61 -0.25
N PRO A 38 20.43 -15.21 0.87
CA PRO A 38 20.08 -16.57 1.22
C PRO A 38 18.60 -16.67 1.64
N LEU A 39 17.89 -17.69 1.13
CA LEU A 39 16.51 -17.98 1.48
C LEU A 39 16.43 -18.59 2.89
N ASN A 40 15.52 -18.10 3.74
CA ASN A 40 15.36 -18.61 5.11
C ASN A 40 14.96 -20.10 5.13
N GLN A 41 15.57 -20.86 6.05
CA GLN A 41 15.63 -22.34 6.08
C GLN A 41 14.31 -23.07 6.41
N ALA A 42 13.16 -22.39 6.46
CA ALA A 42 11.91 -22.98 6.93
C ALA A 42 11.40 -24.15 6.08
N ASN A 43 11.90 -24.34 4.85
CA ASN A 43 11.70 -25.53 4.04
C ASN A 43 12.99 -25.89 3.30
N GLU A 44 13.84 -26.72 3.90
CA GLU A 44 15.15 -27.06 3.35
C GLU A 44 15.05 -27.63 1.92
N ALA A 45 15.87 -27.11 1.01
CA ALA A 45 16.06 -27.70 -0.29
C ALA A 45 16.68 -29.09 -0.14
N LYS A 46 16.13 -30.08 -0.83
CA LYS A 46 16.53 -31.48 -0.67
C LYS A 46 17.24 -31.98 -1.92
N PHE A 47 18.33 -32.72 -1.72
CA PHE A 47 18.90 -33.51 -2.80
C PHE A 47 18.29 -34.91 -2.78
N GLU A 48 17.42 -35.19 -3.74
CA GLU A 48 16.67 -36.44 -3.90
C GLU A 48 16.81 -36.95 -5.33
N ASN A 49 17.08 -38.25 -5.49
CA ASN A 49 17.17 -38.93 -6.79
C ASN A 49 18.09 -38.23 -7.82
N GLY A 50 19.23 -37.70 -7.38
CA GLY A 50 20.18 -37.01 -8.25
C GLY A 50 19.78 -35.58 -8.63
N ARG A 51 18.71 -35.04 -8.05
CA ARG A 51 18.21 -33.68 -8.32
C ARG A 51 18.08 -32.88 -7.02
N VAL A 52 18.20 -31.56 -7.14
CA VAL A 52 17.83 -30.64 -6.07
C VAL A 52 16.35 -30.30 -6.22
N VAL A 53 15.58 -30.47 -5.16
CA VAL A 53 14.17 -30.07 -5.03
C VAL A 53 14.13 -28.83 -4.14
N ALA A 54 13.63 -27.73 -4.69
CA ALA A 54 13.48 -26.47 -3.99
C ALA A 54 12.03 -26.24 -3.53
N PRO A 55 11.80 -25.58 -2.38
CA PRO A 55 10.47 -25.19 -1.94
C PRO A 55 9.89 -24.12 -2.89
N VAL A 56 8.99 -24.53 -3.79
CA VAL A 56 8.41 -23.64 -4.81
C VAL A 56 7.83 -22.36 -4.22
N ARG A 57 7.12 -22.44 -3.08
CA ARG A 57 6.52 -21.28 -2.40
C ARG A 57 7.58 -20.27 -1.99
N ALA A 58 8.60 -20.72 -1.27
CA ALA A 58 9.62 -19.82 -0.74
C ALA A 58 10.45 -19.18 -1.86
N VAL A 59 10.73 -19.91 -2.95
CA VAL A 59 11.40 -19.32 -4.13
C VAL A 59 10.51 -18.28 -4.81
N ALA A 60 9.23 -18.57 -4.99
CA ALA A 60 8.27 -17.66 -5.62
C ALA A 60 8.02 -16.38 -4.80
N GLU A 61 7.83 -16.49 -3.49
CA GLU A 61 7.71 -15.34 -2.58
C GLU A 61 8.99 -14.48 -2.59
N ALA A 62 10.17 -15.11 -2.61
CA ALA A 62 11.44 -14.39 -2.66
C ALA A 62 11.69 -13.64 -3.98
N ILE A 63 11.00 -14.02 -5.07
CA ILE A 63 10.99 -13.25 -6.33
C ILE A 63 9.80 -12.29 -6.43
N GLY A 64 9.07 -12.07 -5.34
CA GLY A 64 7.97 -11.11 -5.26
C GLY A 64 6.64 -11.64 -5.80
N SER A 65 6.44 -12.95 -5.86
CA SER A 65 5.17 -13.56 -6.28
C SER A 65 4.33 -14.01 -5.07
N ARG A 66 3.02 -13.81 -5.14
CA ARG A 66 2.04 -14.43 -4.24
C ARG A 66 1.83 -15.90 -4.64
N VAL A 67 1.67 -16.77 -3.64
CA VAL A 67 1.50 -18.21 -3.84
C VAL A 67 0.28 -18.74 -3.10
N ASP A 68 -0.78 -19.04 -3.85
CA ASP A 68 -2.03 -19.58 -3.32
C ASP A 68 -2.22 -21.06 -3.65
N TRP A 69 -2.89 -21.78 -2.76
CA TRP A 69 -3.29 -23.17 -3.00
C TRP A 69 -4.79 -23.23 -3.34
N ASP A 70 -5.10 -23.70 -4.54
CA ASP A 70 -6.48 -24.02 -4.92
C ASP A 70 -6.79 -25.47 -4.56
N ALA A 71 -7.55 -25.65 -3.48
CA ALA A 71 -7.97 -26.97 -3.01
C ALA A 71 -8.94 -27.69 -3.96
N LYS A 72 -9.69 -26.96 -4.80
CA LYS A 72 -10.67 -27.57 -5.73
C LYS A 72 -9.96 -28.19 -6.93
N THR A 73 -8.93 -27.53 -7.44
CA THR A 73 -8.16 -27.98 -8.60
C THR A 73 -6.84 -28.67 -8.22
N GLN A 74 -6.53 -28.74 -6.92
CA GLN A 74 -5.28 -29.28 -6.38
C GLN A 74 -4.03 -28.65 -7.03
N SER A 75 -4.08 -27.34 -7.26
CA SER A 75 -3.06 -26.60 -7.99
C SER A 75 -2.47 -25.47 -7.14
N VAL A 76 -1.19 -25.17 -7.39
CA VAL A 76 -0.51 -23.99 -6.84
C VAL A 76 -0.61 -22.86 -7.85
N ASN A 77 -1.18 -21.73 -7.46
CA ASN A 77 -1.24 -20.52 -8.26
C ASN A 77 -0.12 -19.57 -7.81
N ILE A 78 0.77 -19.21 -8.73
CA ILE A 78 1.86 -18.26 -8.48
C ILE A 78 1.59 -17.02 -9.33
N GLN A 79 1.51 -15.87 -8.69
CA GLN A 79 1.10 -14.63 -9.32
C GLN A 79 2.05 -13.50 -8.95
N THR A 80 2.54 -12.78 -9.95
CA THR A 80 3.37 -11.58 -9.77
C THR A 80 2.56 -10.29 -9.64
N GLU A 81 1.26 -10.33 -9.97
CA GLU A 81 0.36 -9.17 -9.95
C GLU A 81 -0.90 -9.52 -9.17
N ILE A 82 -1.46 -8.52 -8.48
CA ILE A 82 -2.73 -8.67 -7.76
C ILE A 82 -3.86 -8.71 -8.78
N ARG A 83 -4.64 -9.79 -8.76
CA ARG A 83 -5.72 -10.00 -9.72
C ARG A 83 -6.97 -9.21 -9.34
N LYS A 84 -7.68 -8.72 -10.36
CA LYS A 84 -8.92 -7.94 -10.17
C LYS A 84 -10.01 -8.72 -9.46
N ASP A 85 -10.13 -10.03 -9.67
CA ASP A 85 -11.13 -10.88 -9.01
C ASP A 85 -10.85 -11.05 -7.50
N GLU A 86 -9.59 -11.01 -7.08
CA GLU A 86 -9.22 -10.98 -5.66
C GLU A 86 -9.64 -9.66 -5.01
N VAL A 87 -9.33 -8.54 -5.66
CA VAL A 87 -9.72 -7.22 -5.17
C VAL A 87 -11.24 -7.04 -5.14
N GLU A 88 -11.96 -7.54 -6.14
CA GLU A 88 -13.42 -7.58 -6.13
C GLU A 88 -13.94 -8.33 -4.89
N GLN A 89 -13.36 -9.49 -4.56
CA GLN A 89 -13.75 -10.24 -3.37
C GLN A 89 -13.46 -9.46 -2.08
N TRP A 90 -12.33 -8.77 -1.99
CA TRP A 90 -12.01 -7.92 -0.84
C TRP A 90 -13.03 -6.78 -0.69
N ILE A 91 -13.38 -6.11 -1.79
CA ILE A 91 -14.40 -5.04 -1.79
C ILE A 91 -15.76 -5.60 -1.34
N ARG A 92 -16.18 -6.77 -1.83
CA ARG A 92 -17.44 -7.41 -1.42
C ARG A 92 -17.44 -7.84 0.05
N GLN A 93 -16.29 -8.10 0.64
CA GLN A 93 -16.18 -8.51 2.04
C GLN A 93 -16.11 -7.32 3.00
N GLN A 94 -15.41 -6.26 2.61
CA GLN A 94 -15.00 -5.18 3.51
C GLN A 94 -15.63 -3.81 3.18
N GLY A 95 -16.10 -3.61 1.94
CA GLY A 95 -16.68 -2.34 1.50
C GLY A 95 -18.00 -2.00 2.19
N LYS A 96 -18.26 -0.70 2.34
CA LYS A 96 -19.46 -0.19 3.02
C LYS A 96 -20.74 -0.52 2.26
N GLU A 97 -20.71 -0.43 0.94
CA GLU A 97 -21.84 -0.65 0.02
C GLU A 97 -21.65 -1.95 -0.78
N LYS A 98 -21.14 -2.98 -0.12
CA LYS A 98 -20.71 -4.27 -0.73
C LYS A 98 -21.70 -4.96 -1.67
N ASP A 99 -22.99 -4.68 -1.53
CA ASP A 99 -24.05 -5.28 -2.35
C ASP A 99 -24.41 -4.43 -3.59
N ASP A 100 -23.96 -3.18 -3.66
CA ASP A 100 -24.38 -2.19 -4.67
C ASP A 100 -23.28 -1.85 -5.69
N TYR A 101 -22.04 -2.31 -5.48
CA TYR A 101 -20.97 -2.03 -6.43
C TYR A 101 -21.12 -2.79 -7.75
N TYR A 102 -21.02 -2.03 -8.85
CA TYR A 102 -20.88 -2.58 -10.19
C TYR A 102 -19.40 -2.64 -10.57
N PHE A 103 -18.84 -3.85 -10.69
CA PHE A 103 -17.39 -4.04 -10.87
C PHE A 103 -16.91 -3.90 -12.33
N ASP A 104 -17.80 -3.59 -13.27
CA ASP A 104 -17.36 -3.19 -14.60
C ASP A 104 -16.54 -1.91 -14.50
N GLY A 105 -15.42 -1.86 -15.22
CA GLY A 105 -14.46 -0.76 -15.09
C GLY A 105 -13.59 -0.80 -13.82
N LEU A 106 -13.60 -1.89 -13.03
CA LEU A 106 -12.64 -2.07 -11.93
C LEU A 106 -11.21 -2.03 -12.48
N SER A 107 -10.42 -1.11 -11.92
CA SER A 107 -9.00 -0.94 -12.17
C SER A 107 -8.25 -1.06 -10.86
N VAL A 108 -7.10 -1.72 -10.88
CA VAL A 108 -6.33 -2.12 -9.71
C VAL A 108 -4.87 -1.82 -10.00
N GLU A 109 -4.18 -1.26 -9.02
CA GLU A 109 -2.74 -1.06 -9.04
C GLU A 109 -2.15 -1.36 -7.66
N GLU A 110 -1.08 -2.13 -7.65
CA GLU A 110 -0.25 -2.30 -6.46
C GLU A 110 0.70 -1.10 -6.35
N VAL A 111 0.66 -0.41 -5.22
CA VAL A 111 1.46 0.78 -4.93
C VAL A 111 2.41 0.44 -3.79
N LYS A 112 3.71 0.43 -4.08
CA LYS A 112 4.76 0.17 -3.08
C LYS A 112 5.40 1.48 -2.65
N ASP A 113 5.48 1.68 -1.35
CA ASP A 113 6.25 2.75 -0.74
C ASP A 113 7.66 2.25 -0.48
N ASP A 114 8.61 2.73 -1.29
CA ASP A 114 10.02 2.35 -1.17
C ASP A 114 10.65 2.81 0.14
N LEU A 115 10.12 3.87 0.78
CA LEU A 115 10.69 4.44 2.00
C LEU A 115 10.40 3.58 3.23
N ASN A 116 9.15 3.12 3.38
CA ASN A 116 8.72 2.35 4.54
C ASN A 116 8.51 0.86 4.25
N HIS A 117 8.72 0.43 3.00
CA HIS A 117 8.43 -0.93 2.53
C HIS A 117 6.97 -1.36 2.75
N GLU A 118 6.06 -0.39 2.71
CA GLU A 118 4.62 -0.63 2.83
C GLU A 118 4.03 -0.91 1.44
N SER A 119 3.14 -1.90 1.36
CA SER A 119 2.42 -2.23 0.11
C SER A 119 0.94 -1.88 0.24
N PHE A 120 0.43 -1.22 -0.79
CA PHE A 120 -0.97 -0.87 -0.91
C PHE A 120 -1.56 -1.43 -2.20
N VAL A 121 -2.87 -1.59 -2.21
CA VAL A 121 -3.63 -1.76 -3.44
C VAL A 121 -4.60 -0.60 -3.58
N PHE A 122 -4.42 0.15 -4.65
CA PHE A 122 -5.31 1.22 -5.04
C PHE A 122 -6.27 0.64 -6.07
N ALA A 123 -7.57 0.73 -5.80
CA ALA A 123 -8.59 0.24 -6.69
C ALA A 123 -9.61 1.33 -6.97
N LYS A 124 -10.07 1.41 -8.23
CA LYS A 124 -11.16 2.29 -8.63
C LYS A 124 -12.18 1.58 -9.49
N ILE A 125 -13.43 1.95 -9.32
CA ILE A 125 -14.52 1.58 -10.23
C ILE A 125 -14.91 2.87 -10.98
N ASP A 126 -14.78 2.88 -12.30
CA ASP A 126 -15.25 4.01 -13.10
C ASP A 126 -16.79 3.95 -13.13
N GLY A 127 -17.44 4.82 -12.35
CA GLY A 127 -18.91 4.86 -12.24
C GLY A 127 -19.63 5.25 -13.54
N ALA A 128 -18.91 5.40 -14.66
CA ALA A 128 -19.38 5.87 -15.95
C ALA A 128 -20.10 7.23 -15.86
N VAL A 129 -21.43 7.20 -15.71
CA VAL A 129 -22.30 8.37 -15.53
C VAL A 129 -22.63 8.67 -14.06
N HIS A 130 -22.30 7.76 -13.16
CA HIS A 130 -22.40 7.90 -11.71
C HIS A 130 -21.06 8.33 -11.10
N LEU A 131 -21.08 8.65 -9.80
CA LEU A 131 -19.87 8.80 -9.01
C LEU A 131 -19.11 7.46 -9.07
N GLY A 132 -17.81 7.52 -9.33
CA GLY A 132 -16.94 6.35 -9.22
C GLY A 132 -16.70 6.01 -7.75
N ASN A 133 -16.06 4.87 -7.52
CA ASN A 133 -15.63 4.47 -6.17
C ASN A 133 -14.13 4.28 -6.15
N PHE A 134 -13.50 4.68 -5.04
CA PHE A 134 -12.08 4.53 -4.81
C PHE A 134 -11.83 3.82 -3.48
N PHE A 135 -10.92 2.86 -3.51
CA PHE A 135 -10.57 2.00 -2.38
C PHE A 135 -9.06 1.96 -2.22
N VAL A 136 -8.61 1.97 -0.96
CA VAL A 136 -7.21 1.69 -0.60
C VAL A 136 -7.19 0.52 0.36
N PHE A 137 -6.47 -0.52 -0.04
CA PHE A 137 -6.16 -1.65 0.82
C PHE A 137 -4.71 -1.59 1.25
N HIS A 138 -4.46 -1.94 2.51
CA HIS A 138 -3.11 -2.02 3.10
C HIS A 138 -2.75 -3.48 3.37
N GLU A 139 -1.57 -3.90 2.92
CA GLU A 139 -1.01 -5.22 3.20
C GLU A 139 -0.75 -5.38 4.70
N GLN A 140 -1.18 -6.50 5.26
CA GLN A 140 -1.01 -6.84 6.66
C GLN A 140 0.10 -7.90 6.80
N ALA A 141 0.64 -8.08 8.01
CA ALA A 141 1.75 -9.00 8.29
C ALA A 141 1.47 -10.50 7.98
N ASN A 142 0.23 -10.87 7.65
CA ASN A 142 -0.19 -12.21 7.25
C ASN A 142 -0.51 -12.31 5.75
N ASP A 143 0.02 -11.37 4.95
CA ASP A 143 -0.19 -11.25 3.49
C ASP A 143 -1.66 -11.01 3.08
N SER A 144 -2.52 -10.65 4.04
CA SER A 144 -3.91 -10.25 3.79
C SER A 144 -4.02 -8.74 3.58
N TYR A 145 -5.10 -8.30 2.94
CA TYR A 145 -5.31 -6.89 2.59
C TYR A 145 -6.52 -6.34 3.32
N GLN A 146 -6.31 -5.29 4.11
CA GLN A 146 -7.36 -4.62 4.87
C GLN A 146 -7.80 -3.35 4.15
N LEU A 147 -9.11 -3.16 3.97
CA LEU A 147 -9.67 -1.89 3.48
C LEU A 147 -9.47 -0.80 4.53
N ILE A 148 -8.67 0.21 4.21
CA ILE A 148 -8.36 1.33 5.11
C ILE A 148 -8.98 2.65 4.66
N TYR A 149 -9.37 2.75 3.39
CA TYR A 149 -9.98 3.95 2.83
C TYR A 149 -10.98 3.61 1.73
N GLU A 150 -12.12 4.29 1.77
CA GLU A 150 -13.19 4.16 0.78
C GLU A 150 -13.90 5.50 0.62
N GLN A 151 -14.01 5.97 -0.63
CA GLN A 151 -14.74 7.18 -0.99
C GLN A 151 -15.53 7.00 -2.30
N PRO A 152 -16.70 7.65 -2.44
CA PRO A 152 -17.46 7.73 -3.69
C PRO A 152 -16.81 8.74 -4.65
N TRP A 153 -15.54 8.52 -4.97
CA TRP A 153 -14.72 9.38 -5.81
C TRP A 153 -14.45 8.76 -7.17
N ARG A 154 -14.61 9.58 -8.21
CA ARG A 154 -14.03 9.29 -9.52
C ARG A 154 -12.59 9.76 -9.57
N VAL A 155 -11.66 8.86 -9.29
CA VAL A 155 -10.22 9.14 -9.35
C VAL A 155 -9.70 8.98 -10.79
N GLU A 156 -9.15 10.06 -11.36
CA GLU A 156 -8.55 10.05 -12.70
C GLU A 156 -7.13 9.48 -12.66
N SER A 157 -6.32 9.90 -11.69
CA SER A 157 -4.93 9.47 -11.52
C SER A 157 -4.50 9.47 -10.06
N TRP A 158 -3.44 8.72 -9.78
CA TRP A 158 -2.73 8.76 -8.52
C TRP A 158 -1.22 8.67 -8.73
N GLY A 159 -0.45 8.92 -7.67
CA GLY A 159 0.99 8.67 -7.64
C GLY A 159 1.55 8.88 -6.24
N ILE A 160 2.78 8.43 -6.02
CA ILE A 160 3.51 8.61 -4.77
C ILE A 160 4.69 9.55 -5.00
N LYS A 161 4.92 10.49 -4.08
CA LYS A 161 6.14 11.29 -4.01
C LYS A 161 6.52 11.47 -2.55
N ASN A 162 7.77 11.17 -2.20
CA ASN A 162 8.27 11.53 -0.88
C ASN A 162 8.32 13.06 -0.74
N PHE A 163 7.94 13.53 0.43
CA PHE A 163 7.92 14.92 0.83
C PHE A 163 8.80 15.06 2.07
N SER A 164 9.65 16.08 2.13
CA SER A 164 10.50 16.29 3.31
C SER A 164 9.90 17.34 4.24
N VAL A 165 9.96 17.07 5.53
CA VAL A 165 9.59 18.02 6.60
C VAL A 165 10.71 17.98 7.63
N ASP A 166 11.39 19.11 7.81
CA ASP A 166 12.54 19.23 8.73
C ASP A 166 13.63 18.17 8.50
N GLY A 167 13.85 17.79 7.24
CA GLY A 167 14.84 16.77 6.84
C GLY A 167 14.37 15.32 7.00
N VAL A 168 13.13 15.08 7.44
CA VAL A 168 12.51 13.75 7.50
C VAL A 168 11.68 13.56 6.24
N GLU A 169 11.99 12.53 5.44
CA GLU A 169 11.13 12.14 4.33
C GLU A 169 9.88 11.43 4.83
N ILE A 170 8.75 11.79 4.25
CA ILE A 170 7.45 11.14 4.46
C ILE A 170 6.81 10.82 3.11
N PRO A 171 6.17 9.66 2.93
CA PRO A 171 5.46 9.34 1.71
C PRO A 171 4.21 10.22 1.57
N MET A 172 4.03 10.83 0.41
CA MET A 172 2.84 11.61 0.09
C MET A 172 2.15 11.01 -1.14
N TYR A 173 0.93 10.53 -0.96
CA TYR A 173 0.12 9.96 -2.02
C TYR A 173 -0.75 11.06 -2.63
N LYS A 174 -0.63 11.23 -3.93
CA LYS A 174 -1.35 12.25 -4.70
C LYS A 174 -2.49 11.59 -5.42
N LEU A 175 -3.71 12.10 -5.25
CA LEU A 175 -4.88 11.68 -6.01
C LEU A 175 -5.40 12.88 -6.80
N THR A 176 -5.88 12.64 -8.02
CA THR A 176 -6.68 13.63 -8.76
C THR A 176 -8.07 13.06 -8.98
N THR A 177 -9.09 13.75 -8.48
CA THR A 177 -10.49 13.40 -8.70
C THR A 177 -11.11 14.29 -9.76
N ARG A 178 -12.21 13.83 -10.35
CA ARG A 178 -13.02 14.63 -11.25
C ARG A 178 -14.50 14.45 -10.97
N SER A 179 -15.22 15.55 -10.92
CA SER A 179 -16.68 15.58 -10.83
C SER A 179 -17.26 16.55 -11.86
N GLY A 180 -18.56 16.45 -12.10
CA GLY A 180 -19.27 17.32 -13.03
C GLY A 180 -20.12 16.57 -14.05
N GLY A 181 -20.50 17.27 -15.12
CA GLY A 181 -21.44 16.81 -16.12
C GLY A 181 -21.55 17.81 -17.28
N THR A 182 -22.72 17.92 -17.90
CA THR A 182 -22.92 18.89 -18.99
C THR A 182 -22.75 20.32 -18.45
N GLY A 183 -21.73 21.02 -18.94
CA GLY A 183 -21.45 22.40 -18.56
C GLY A 183 -20.67 22.61 -17.25
N VAL A 184 -20.36 21.52 -16.51
CA VAL A 184 -19.57 21.57 -15.27
C VAL A 184 -18.43 20.55 -15.33
N ASP A 185 -17.21 20.95 -14.99
CA ASP A 185 -16.04 20.07 -14.93
C ASP A 185 -15.09 20.54 -13.84
N VAL A 186 -15.08 19.81 -12.73
CA VAL A 186 -14.28 20.10 -11.54
C VAL A 186 -13.24 19.02 -11.37
N ARG A 187 -11.98 19.43 -11.15
CA ARG A 187 -10.88 18.54 -10.77
C ARG A 187 -10.27 19.01 -9.48
N GLU A 188 -10.05 18.08 -8.57
CA GLU A 188 -9.47 18.33 -7.27
C GLU A 188 -8.23 17.47 -7.09
N ALA A 189 -7.18 18.06 -6.52
CA ALA A 189 -6.04 17.35 -6.01
C ALA A 189 -6.32 16.98 -4.55
N HIS A 190 -5.90 15.79 -4.15
CA HIS A 190 -5.88 15.34 -2.76
C HIS A 190 -4.46 14.85 -2.45
N LEU A 191 -3.91 15.32 -1.33
CA LEU A 191 -2.67 14.81 -0.76
C LEU A 191 -3.05 13.95 0.43
N MET A 192 -2.65 12.68 0.38
CA MET A 192 -2.91 11.70 1.41
C MET A 192 -1.60 11.28 2.07
N PHE A 193 -1.68 11.02 3.37
CA PHE A 193 -0.57 10.61 4.20
C PHE A 193 -1.05 9.51 5.14
N MET A 194 -0.22 8.49 5.36
CA MET A 194 -0.43 7.52 6.42
C MET A 194 0.39 7.92 7.64
N ASN A 195 -0.26 8.12 8.77
CA ASN A 195 0.47 8.41 10.02
C ASN A 195 1.08 7.15 10.64
N GLU A 196 1.91 7.34 11.66
CA GLU A 196 2.58 6.26 12.41
C GLU A 196 1.63 5.25 13.08
N ARG A 197 0.33 5.57 13.17
CA ARG A 197 -0.71 4.69 13.71
C ARG A 197 -1.44 3.91 12.63
N GLY A 198 -0.97 3.97 11.38
CA GLY A 198 -1.60 3.32 10.22
C GLY A 198 -2.88 4.03 9.74
N GLN A 199 -3.12 5.27 10.18
CA GLN A 199 -4.34 5.99 9.77
C GLN A 199 -4.10 6.72 8.45
N TRP A 200 -4.97 6.47 7.47
CA TRP A 200 -5.01 7.18 6.20
C TRP A 200 -5.68 8.55 6.38
N ILE A 201 -4.94 9.63 6.13
CA ILE A 201 -5.36 11.00 6.38
C ILE A 201 -5.29 11.78 5.07
N GLU A 202 -6.36 12.50 4.75
CA GLU A 202 -6.30 13.58 3.77
C GLU A 202 -5.59 14.78 4.40
N SER A 203 -4.34 14.99 3.98
CA SER A 203 -3.49 16.08 4.47
C SER A 203 -3.89 17.42 3.88
N TRP A 204 -4.38 17.43 2.64
CA TRP A 204 -4.81 18.63 1.94
C TRP A 204 -5.64 18.28 0.71
N SER A 205 -6.54 19.18 0.32
CA SER A 205 -7.17 19.16 -0.99
C SER A 205 -7.28 20.57 -1.59
N GLY A 206 -7.33 20.64 -2.91
CA GLY A 206 -7.48 21.90 -3.63
C GLY A 206 -7.92 21.73 -5.07
N THR A 207 -8.66 22.72 -5.56
CA THR A 207 -9.21 22.76 -6.92
C THR A 207 -8.11 22.99 -7.96
N LEU A 208 -7.85 21.99 -8.80
CA LEU A 208 -6.97 22.13 -9.98
C LEU A 208 -7.69 22.79 -11.15
N LYS A 209 -9.00 22.53 -11.26
CA LYS A 209 -9.86 23.12 -12.28
C LYS A 209 -11.28 23.18 -11.77
N ASP A 210 -11.94 24.30 -11.96
CA ASP A 210 -13.40 24.38 -11.93
C ASP A 210 -13.83 25.12 -13.18
N ARG A 211 -14.59 24.46 -14.03
CA ARG A 211 -15.25 25.10 -15.17
C ARG A 211 -16.75 24.92 -15.00
N SER A 212 -17.48 26.02 -14.96
CA SER A 212 -18.94 26.04 -14.96
C SER A 212 -19.50 27.00 -16.01
N ILE A 213 -20.67 26.69 -16.57
CA ILE A 213 -21.35 27.53 -17.56
C ILE A 213 -22.70 27.99 -17.01
N PHE A 214 -22.92 29.31 -17.00
CA PHE A 214 -24.17 29.92 -16.58
C PHE A 214 -24.49 31.15 -17.43
N GLN A 215 -25.72 31.27 -17.93
CA GLN A 215 -26.20 32.42 -18.72
C GLN A 215 -25.22 32.90 -19.81
N ASN A 216 -24.76 31.98 -20.66
CA ASN A 216 -23.82 32.26 -21.75
C ASN A 216 -22.44 32.79 -21.32
N LYS A 217 -22.08 32.58 -20.05
CA LYS A 217 -20.77 32.87 -19.49
C LYS A 217 -20.16 31.58 -18.96
N GLN A 218 -18.87 31.41 -19.21
CA GLN A 218 -18.08 30.35 -18.60
C GLN A 218 -17.28 30.95 -17.46
N HIS A 219 -17.47 30.44 -16.25
CA HIS A 219 -16.59 30.66 -15.12
C HIS A 219 -15.50 29.60 -15.15
N LEU A 220 -14.25 30.03 -14.98
CA LEU A 220 -13.10 29.14 -15.00
C LEU A 220 -12.14 29.50 -13.88
N ILE A 221 -11.90 28.54 -12.98
CA ILE A 221 -10.83 28.52 -12.00
C ILE A 221 -9.79 27.52 -12.50
N MET A 222 -8.54 27.94 -12.55
CA MET A 222 -7.38 27.08 -12.79
C MET A 222 -6.48 27.15 -11.58
N GLY A 223 -6.31 26.03 -10.88
CA GLY A 223 -5.41 25.95 -9.74
C GLY A 223 -4.17 25.13 -10.02
N GLY A 224 -3.15 25.35 -9.21
CA GLY A 224 -1.92 24.58 -9.20
C GLY A 224 -1.33 24.59 -7.81
N TYR A 225 -0.59 23.54 -7.47
CA TYR A 225 0.10 23.47 -6.20
C TYR A 225 1.53 22.95 -6.39
N GLN A 226 2.39 23.27 -5.44
CA GLN A 226 3.76 22.79 -5.38
C GLN A 226 4.14 22.50 -3.93
N LEU A 227 4.70 21.32 -3.71
CA LEU A 227 5.37 20.97 -2.46
C LEU A 227 6.77 21.55 -2.46
N ASN A 228 7.12 22.24 -1.38
CA ASN A 228 8.47 22.71 -1.07
C ASN A 228 9.05 21.84 0.03
N ASP A 229 9.82 20.84 -0.40
CA ASP A 229 10.42 19.81 0.45
C ASP A 229 11.42 20.44 1.46
N ASP A 230 12.12 21.52 1.09
CA ASP A 230 13.11 22.16 1.96
C ASP A 230 12.50 22.86 3.18
N GLN A 231 11.25 23.32 3.05
CA GLN A 231 10.56 24.11 4.06
C GLN A 231 9.37 23.39 4.70
N GLY A 232 9.08 22.14 4.28
CA GLY A 232 7.88 21.43 4.74
C GLY A 232 6.59 22.18 4.40
N GLN A 233 6.57 22.90 3.27
CA GLN A 233 5.48 23.78 2.87
C GLN A 233 4.77 23.34 1.60
N LEU A 234 3.53 23.78 1.44
CA LEU A 234 2.75 23.66 0.21
C LEU A 234 2.37 25.06 -0.27
N TYR A 235 2.70 25.36 -1.51
CA TYR A 235 2.24 26.57 -2.21
C TYR A 235 1.05 26.17 -3.06
N TYR A 236 -0.03 26.94 -2.99
CA TYR A 236 -1.21 26.74 -3.81
C TYR A 236 -1.64 28.07 -4.42
N TRP A 237 -1.90 28.08 -5.71
CA TRP A 237 -2.40 29.26 -6.40
C TRP A 237 -3.63 28.92 -7.23
N GLN A 238 -4.49 29.92 -7.41
CA GLN A 238 -5.67 29.83 -8.27
C GLN A 238 -5.77 31.08 -9.11
N THR A 239 -6.09 30.91 -10.39
CA THR A 239 -6.48 32.00 -11.29
C THR A 239 -7.95 31.82 -11.66
N GLU A 240 -8.76 32.82 -11.33
CA GLU A 240 -10.17 32.90 -11.69
C GLU A 240 -10.38 33.86 -12.86
N LYS A 241 -11.20 33.46 -13.84
CA LYS A 241 -11.66 34.33 -14.93
C LYS A 241 -13.05 33.97 -15.41
N THR A 242 -13.73 34.95 -15.99
CA THR A 242 -15.01 34.76 -16.69
C THR A 242 -14.82 34.96 -18.19
N ILE A 243 -15.40 34.10 -19.02
CA ILE A 243 -15.36 34.17 -20.48
C ILE A 243 -16.79 34.29 -21.00
N SER A 244 -17.06 35.25 -21.88
CA SER A 244 -18.32 35.31 -22.63
C SER A 244 -18.32 34.25 -23.72
N LEU A 245 -19.34 33.40 -23.75
CA LEU A 245 -19.50 32.40 -24.80
C LEU A 245 -20.06 32.99 -26.11
N GLU A 246 -20.54 34.24 -26.11
CA GLU A 246 -21.01 34.94 -27.33
C GLU A 246 -19.87 35.27 -28.28
N ASN A 247 -18.73 35.70 -27.72
CA ASN A 247 -17.60 36.23 -28.48
C ASN A 247 -16.25 35.62 -28.07
N ASN A 248 -16.27 34.65 -27.15
CA ASN A 248 -15.10 33.97 -26.59
C ASN A 248 -14.05 34.91 -25.99
N LYS A 249 -14.46 36.07 -25.48
CA LYS A 249 -13.58 37.04 -24.82
C LYS A 249 -13.73 36.99 -23.30
N GLN A 250 -12.63 37.24 -22.61
CA GLN A 250 -12.64 37.42 -21.16
C GLN A 250 -13.51 38.62 -20.78
N ILE A 251 -14.27 38.48 -19.70
CA ILE A 251 -15.04 39.54 -19.06
C ILE A 251 -14.30 39.94 -17.79
N GLY A 252 -13.94 41.23 -17.68
CA GLY A 252 -13.18 41.74 -16.54
C GLY A 252 -11.73 41.26 -16.53
N GLU A 253 -11.05 41.49 -15.40
CA GLU A 253 -9.68 41.04 -15.17
C GLU A 253 -9.66 39.65 -14.53
N ALA A 254 -8.62 38.89 -14.83
CA ALA A 254 -8.38 37.62 -14.16
C ALA A 254 -7.78 37.91 -12.78
N ARG A 255 -8.23 37.19 -11.76
CA ARG A 255 -7.70 37.32 -10.40
C ARG A 255 -6.86 36.11 -10.07
N THR A 256 -5.64 36.33 -9.56
CA THR A 256 -4.80 35.25 -9.03
C THR A 256 -4.61 35.40 -7.53
N THR A 257 -4.81 34.33 -6.79
CA THR A 257 -4.52 34.23 -5.36
C THR A 257 -3.46 33.16 -5.12
N THR A 258 -2.66 33.32 -4.07
CA THR A 258 -1.68 32.34 -3.64
C THR A 258 -1.70 32.24 -2.14
N ASN A 259 -1.74 31.01 -1.64
CA ASN A 259 -1.75 30.67 -0.22
C ASN A 259 -0.58 29.72 0.05
N VAL A 260 0.02 29.85 1.23
CA VAL A 260 1.10 28.99 1.69
C VAL A 260 0.58 28.19 2.88
N TYR A 261 0.89 26.91 2.92
CA TYR A 261 0.51 26.01 3.99
C TYR A 261 1.74 25.36 4.58
N GLU A 262 1.71 25.13 5.88
CA GLU A 262 2.75 24.43 6.64
C GLU A 262 2.24 23.05 7.06
N PHE A 263 3.07 22.02 6.93
CA PHE A 263 2.70 20.68 7.34
C PHE A 263 2.78 20.52 8.87
N LYS A 264 1.63 20.27 9.52
CA LYS A 264 1.50 20.07 10.96
C LYS A 264 0.63 18.86 11.24
N GLN A 265 1.17 17.91 12.01
CA GLN A 265 0.42 16.75 12.52
C GLN A 265 -0.34 15.97 11.41
N GLY A 266 0.30 15.77 10.25
CA GLY A 266 -0.29 15.04 9.14
C GLY A 266 -1.19 15.87 8.22
N ARG A 267 -1.27 17.20 8.39
CA ARG A 267 -2.11 18.10 7.58
C ARG A 267 -1.39 19.37 7.17
N PHE A 268 -1.71 19.91 6.00
CA PHE A 268 -1.26 21.24 5.60
C PHE A 268 -2.23 22.29 6.16
N VAL A 269 -1.72 23.17 7.02
CA VAL A 269 -2.47 24.24 7.65
C VAL A 269 -2.05 25.57 7.03
N GLU A 270 -3.03 26.38 6.61
CA GLU A 270 -2.76 27.67 5.97
C GLU A 270 -1.99 28.60 6.92
N MET A 271 -0.95 29.24 6.38
CA MET A 271 -0.14 30.23 7.06
C MET A 271 -0.81 31.60 6.88
N ASN A 272 -1.16 32.24 8.00
CA ASN A 272 -1.68 33.62 8.01
C ASN A 272 -0.56 34.65 7.91
#